data_AF-A0A087M4D7-F1
#
_entry.id   AF-A0A087M4D7-F1
#
_cell.length_a   1.000
_cell.length_b   1.000
_cell.length_c   1.000
_cell.angle_alpha   90.00
_cell.angle_beta   90.00
_cell.angle_gamma   90.00
#
_symmetry.space_group_name_H-M   'P 1'
#
loop_
_entity.id
_entity.type
_entity.pdbx_description
1 polymer ?
#
loop_
_entity_poly.entity_id
_entity_poly.type
_entity_poly.pdbx_seq_one_letter_code
_entity_poly.pdbx_strand_id
1 'polypeptide(L)'
;MPGIPKGTVALATILLGSTQIQQVRFGTTQIWANEVVVVLANTSNVTLKNLFTSVQWANVNLKKRVVVPVGVEVKATVNAFAILATVQADGLAGSWAGSLTLEVRGTVSGIGGAANSGVGGSVINVNFTGRNGEKLQLNLIGGTWRAGGGGGGRAGNGGQGLWYSARTVTEGPYYQLGAPAYYWYANTSTLQAQVWWNTTLVATTSSSTTAVASGGYTYYRSSASTSDGPETYYYIYRTYLVYDVPNYTAGGVAGNGGRGQGCDGAAAVGAAAAGGGTNAGASGKSGDGAAYGGTGQTGANGSTGNYTGGTAGAAGGLPGFYLTGAANSNFTNTGGTVLGRLAA
;
A
#
# COMPACT_ATOMS: atom_id res chain seq x y z
N MET A 1 -22.58 -33.94 -75.37
CA MET A 1 -22.68 -33.48 -73.97
C MET A 1 -24.09 -33.76 -73.48
N PRO A 2 -24.30 -34.65 -72.49
CA PRO A 2 -25.62 -34.89 -71.93
C PRO A 2 -26.00 -33.75 -70.98
N GLY A 3 -27.18 -33.18 -71.17
CA GLY A 3 -27.70 -32.05 -70.39
C GLY A 3 -28.01 -32.45 -68.95
N ILE A 4 -27.59 -31.60 -68.00
CA ILE A 4 -27.91 -31.72 -66.58
C ILE A 4 -29.39 -31.31 -66.39
N PRO A 5 -30.25 -32.14 -65.77
CA PRO A 5 -31.62 -31.74 -65.45
C PRO A 5 -31.59 -30.65 -64.36
N LYS A 6 -32.11 -29.46 -64.68
CA LYS A 6 -32.42 -28.43 -63.68
C LYS A 6 -33.76 -28.78 -63.02
N GLY A 7 -33.70 -29.54 -61.92
CA GLY A 7 -34.85 -29.78 -61.06
C GLY A 7 -34.95 -28.71 -59.98
N THR A 8 -36.08 -28.01 -59.92
CA THR A 8 -36.46 -27.15 -58.79
C THR A 8 -36.99 -28.05 -57.67
N VAL A 9 -36.31 -28.11 -56.52
CA VAL A 9 -36.82 -28.83 -55.34
C VAL A 9 -37.66 -27.86 -54.52
N ALA A 10 -38.96 -28.11 -54.45
CA ALA A 10 -39.86 -27.37 -53.57
C ALA A 10 -39.61 -27.79 -52.11
N LEU A 11 -39.24 -26.83 -51.26
CA LEU A 11 -39.17 -27.02 -49.81
C LEU A 11 -40.59 -27.09 -49.27
N ALA A 12 -41.07 -28.29 -48.92
CA ALA A 12 -42.26 -28.43 -48.10
C ALA A 12 -41.92 -28.01 -46.67
N THR A 13 -42.73 -27.12 -46.10
CA THR A 13 -42.65 -26.68 -44.71
C THR A 13 -42.69 -27.88 -43.76
N ILE A 14 -41.55 -28.24 -43.19
CA ILE A 14 -41.46 -29.22 -42.11
C ILE A 14 -41.70 -28.48 -40.80
N LEU A 15 -42.93 -28.55 -40.29
CA LEU A 15 -43.27 -28.17 -38.92
C LEU A 15 -42.93 -29.37 -38.02
N LEU A 16 -41.90 -29.26 -37.19
CA LEU A 16 -41.56 -30.28 -36.20
C LEU A 16 -41.46 -29.64 -34.81
N GLY A 17 -42.28 -30.14 -33.89
CA GLY A 17 -42.27 -29.76 -32.48
C GLY A 17 -40.96 -30.13 -31.79
N SER A 18 -40.59 -29.30 -30.81
CA SER A 18 -39.61 -29.39 -29.68
C SER A 18 -38.35 -30.28 -29.72
N THR A 19 -38.02 -31.00 -30.78
CA THR A 19 -36.76 -31.76 -30.90
C THR A 19 -35.76 -31.02 -31.77
N GLN A 20 -34.58 -30.72 -31.20
CA GLN A 20 -33.45 -30.16 -31.94
C GLN A 20 -33.03 -31.13 -33.06
N ILE A 21 -33.06 -30.67 -34.30
CA ILE A 21 -32.56 -31.43 -35.46
C ILE A 21 -31.03 -31.44 -35.36
N GLN A 22 -30.47 -32.57 -34.95
CA GLN A 22 -29.02 -32.75 -34.81
C GLN A 22 -28.33 -33.09 -36.14
N GLN A 23 -29.09 -33.41 -37.19
CA GLN A 23 -28.53 -33.81 -38.49
C GLN A 23 -29.50 -33.60 -39.65
N VAL A 24 -29.09 -32.85 -40.67
CA VAL A 24 -29.66 -32.88 -42.02
C VAL A 24 -28.54 -33.26 -42.98
N ARG A 25 -28.71 -34.32 -43.79
CA ARG A 25 -27.72 -34.77 -44.77
C ARG A 25 -28.17 -34.38 -46.18
N PHE A 26 -27.28 -33.74 -46.94
CA PHE A 26 -27.41 -33.58 -48.39
C PHE A 26 -26.18 -34.21 -49.05
N GLY A 27 -26.31 -35.42 -49.60
CA GLY A 27 -25.21 -36.12 -50.27
C GLY A 27 -24.00 -36.43 -49.37
N THR A 28 -22.78 -36.38 -49.93
CA THR A 28 -21.51 -36.65 -49.22
C THR A 28 -21.00 -35.45 -48.40
N THR A 29 -21.67 -34.30 -48.49
CA THR A 29 -21.26 -33.08 -47.78
C THR A 29 -22.05 -32.98 -46.47
N GLN A 30 -21.39 -33.32 -45.37
CA GLN A 30 -21.95 -33.22 -44.03
C GLN A 30 -21.86 -31.75 -43.55
N ILE A 31 -22.99 -31.05 -43.50
CA ILE A 31 -23.07 -29.71 -42.90
C ILE A 31 -23.16 -29.92 -41.38
N TRP A 32 -22.03 -29.84 -40.69
CA TRP A 32 -22.03 -29.76 -39.24
C TRP A 32 -22.39 -28.35 -38.79
N ALA A 33 -23.47 -28.21 -38.03
CA ALA A 33 -23.60 -27.11 -37.06
C ALA A 33 -22.60 -27.38 -35.90
N ASN A 34 -21.29 -27.37 -36.17
CA ASN A 34 -20.26 -27.76 -35.21
C ASN A 34 -19.72 -26.56 -34.42
N GLU A 35 -20.61 -25.75 -33.87
CA GLU A 35 -20.23 -24.72 -32.90
C GLU A 35 -21.18 -24.70 -31.70
N VAL A 36 -20.61 -24.67 -30.50
CA VAL A 36 -21.34 -24.34 -29.28
C VAL A 36 -20.95 -22.93 -28.85
N VAL A 37 -21.95 -22.06 -28.73
CA VAL A 37 -21.77 -20.67 -28.31
C VAL A 37 -22.38 -20.49 -26.92
N VAL A 38 -21.58 -19.97 -25.99
CA VAL A 38 -22.02 -19.57 -24.65
C VAL A 38 -21.95 -18.06 -24.56
N VAL A 39 -23.08 -17.41 -24.25
CA VAL A 39 -23.14 -15.96 -24.03
C VAL A 39 -23.22 -15.72 -22.53
N LEU A 40 -22.27 -14.94 -22.01
CA LEU A 40 -22.19 -14.66 -20.58
C LEU A 40 -23.12 -13.50 -20.18
N ALA A 41 -23.65 -13.58 -18.96
CA ALA A 41 -24.23 -12.46 -18.23
C ALA A 41 -23.22 -11.90 -17.22
N ASN A 42 -23.59 -10.85 -16.49
CA ASN A 42 -22.78 -10.32 -15.39
C ASN A 42 -22.45 -11.44 -14.40
N THR A 43 -21.15 -11.68 -14.18
CA THR A 43 -20.70 -12.82 -13.40
C THR A 43 -19.30 -12.57 -12.84
N SER A 44 -18.75 -13.55 -12.12
CA SER A 44 -17.42 -13.46 -11.53
C SER A 44 -16.66 -14.78 -11.61
N ASN A 45 -15.33 -14.69 -11.70
CA ASN A 45 -14.38 -15.83 -11.72
C ASN A 45 -14.78 -16.96 -12.67
N VAL A 46 -14.94 -16.66 -13.95
CA VAL A 46 -15.38 -17.64 -14.94
C VAL A 46 -14.26 -18.62 -15.26
N THR A 47 -14.53 -19.91 -15.16
CA THR A 47 -13.68 -20.96 -15.73
C THR A 47 -14.27 -21.44 -17.05
N LEU A 48 -13.56 -21.25 -18.17
CA LEU A 48 -14.09 -21.56 -19.50
C LEU A 48 -14.46 -23.05 -19.65
N LYS A 49 -13.66 -23.98 -19.09
CA LYS A 49 -13.97 -25.43 -19.07
C LYS A 49 -15.37 -25.73 -18.51
N ASN A 50 -15.78 -25.02 -17.46
CA ASN A 50 -17.05 -25.29 -16.76
C ASN A 50 -18.27 -24.82 -17.54
N LEU A 51 -18.09 -24.06 -18.63
CA LEU A 51 -19.17 -23.60 -19.49
C LEU A 51 -19.60 -24.67 -20.51
N PHE A 52 -18.84 -25.75 -20.65
CA PHE A 52 -19.09 -26.83 -21.60
C PHE A 52 -19.23 -28.15 -20.87
N THR A 53 -20.07 -29.05 -21.40
CA THR A 53 -20.12 -30.44 -20.93
C THR A 53 -18.80 -31.15 -21.22
N SER A 54 -18.50 -32.22 -20.48
CA SER A 54 -17.31 -33.04 -20.71
C SER A 54 -17.20 -33.55 -22.15
N VAL A 55 -18.34 -33.93 -22.75
CA VAL A 55 -18.44 -34.39 -24.14
C VAL A 55 -18.10 -33.26 -25.11
N GLN A 56 -18.65 -32.06 -24.91
CA GLN A 56 -18.34 -30.91 -25.75
C GLN A 56 -16.86 -30.53 -25.63
N TRP A 57 -16.34 -30.44 -24.41
CA TRP A 57 -14.96 -30.06 -24.11
C TRP A 57 -13.92 -30.99 -24.78
N ALA A 58 -14.20 -32.30 -24.78
CA ALA A 58 -13.32 -33.33 -25.34
C ALA A 58 -13.47 -33.55 -26.86
N ASN A 59 -14.47 -32.94 -27.51
CA ASN A 59 -14.73 -33.16 -28.93
C ASN A 59 -13.83 -32.27 -29.82
N VAL A 60 -12.95 -32.92 -30.59
CA VAL A 60 -11.99 -32.29 -31.53
C VAL A 60 -12.63 -31.60 -32.72
N ASN A 61 -13.81 -32.07 -33.15
CA ASN A 61 -14.50 -31.54 -34.32
C ASN A 61 -15.42 -30.37 -33.97
N LEU A 62 -15.65 -30.11 -32.67
CA LEU A 62 -16.58 -29.11 -32.19
C LEU A 62 -15.87 -27.79 -31.86
N LYS A 63 -16.26 -26.71 -32.54
CA LYS A 63 -15.83 -25.35 -32.21
C LYS A 63 -16.56 -24.85 -30.96
N LYS A 64 -15.85 -24.11 -30.13
CA LYS A 64 -16.36 -23.58 -28.87
C LYS A 64 -16.13 -22.09 -28.87
N ARG A 65 -17.18 -21.33 -28.57
CA ARG A 65 -17.10 -19.87 -28.48
C ARG A 65 -17.79 -19.37 -27.23
N VAL A 66 -17.11 -18.52 -26.50
CA VAL A 66 -17.65 -17.81 -25.34
C VAL A 66 -17.70 -16.33 -25.70
N VAL A 67 -18.84 -15.68 -25.45
CA VAL A 67 -19.04 -14.27 -25.76
C VAL A 67 -19.35 -13.51 -24.48
N VAL A 68 -18.57 -12.47 -24.19
CA VAL A 68 -18.91 -11.43 -23.22
C VAL A 68 -19.54 -10.27 -24.00
N PRO A 69 -20.87 -10.12 -23.99
CA PRO A 69 -21.53 -9.10 -24.80
C PRO A 69 -21.33 -7.68 -24.22
N VAL A 70 -21.68 -6.66 -25.01
CA VAL A 70 -21.68 -5.26 -24.56
C VAL A 70 -22.61 -5.10 -23.35
N GLY A 71 -22.21 -4.30 -22.36
CA GLY A 71 -22.97 -4.08 -21.13
C GLY A 71 -22.83 -5.20 -20.08
N VAL A 72 -22.10 -6.27 -20.38
CA VAL A 72 -21.75 -7.33 -19.42
C VAL A 72 -20.34 -7.16 -18.89
N GLU A 73 -20.19 -7.33 -17.59
CA GLU A 73 -18.90 -7.35 -16.89
C GLU A 73 -18.64 -8.71 -16.23
N VAL A 74 -17.45 -9.27 -16.50
CA VAL A 74 -16.91 -10.42 -15.77
C VAL A 74 -15.87 -9.91 -14.76
N LYS A 75 -16.09 -10.18 -13.48
CA LYS A 75 -15.31 -9.61 -12.37
C LYS A 75 -14.44 -10.67 -11.68
N ALA A 76 -13.28 -10.27 -11.16
CA ALA A 76 -12.57 -11.06 -10.15
C ALA A 76 -13.16 -10.77 -8.76
N THR A 77 -13.17 -11.75 -7.83
CA THR A 77 -13.66 -11.49 -6.45
C THR A 77 -12.65 -11.67 -5.33
N VAL A 78 -11.53 -12.41 -5.48
CA VAL A 78 -10.43 -12.44 -4.49
C VAL A 78 -9.14 -12.97 -5.13
N ASN A 79 -8.05 -12.19 -5.21
CA ASN A 79 -6.70 -12.61 -5.66
C ASN A 79 -6.66 -13.58 -6.85
N ALA A 80 -7.66 -13.48 -7.74
CA ALA A 80 -7.93 -14.42 -8.80
C ALA A 80 -8.02 -13.68 -10.12
N PHE A 81 -7.96 -14.47 -11.19
CA PHE A 81 -8.27 -14.01 -12.53
C PHE A 81 -9.79 -13.91 -12.68
N ALA A 82 -10.27 -12.86 -13.34
CA ALA A 82 -11.69 -12.78 -13.70
C ALA A 82 -12.10 -13.92 -14.63
N ILE A 83 -11.20 -14.37 -15.50
CA ILE A 83 -11.37 -15.51 -16.39
C ILE A 83 -10.17 -16.46 -16.27
N LEU A 84 -10.44 -17.76 -16.19
CA LEU A 84 -9.45 -18.81 -16.23
C LEU A 84 -9.81 -19.80 -17.35
N ALA A 85 -8.83 -20.24 -18.14
CA ALA A 85 -9.09 -21.23 -19.17
C ALA A 85 -9.53 -22.59 -18.58
N THR A 86 -8.82 -23.10 -17.56
CA THR A 86 -9.16 -24.32 -16.80
C THR A 86 -8.51 -24.34 -15.41
N VAL A 87 -8.99 -25.17 -14.48
CA VAL A 87 -8.54 -25.23 -13.07
C VAL A 87 -7.59 -26.39 -12.72
N GLN A 88 -7.49 -27.46 -13.52
CA GLN A 88 -6.63 -28.63 -13.23
C GLN A 88 -6.05 -29.29 -14.50
N ALA A 89 -4.88 -29.91 -14.36
CA ALA A 89 -4.33 -30.91 -15.28
C ALA A 89 -4.68 -32.31 -14.74
N ASP A 90 -5.89 -32.79 -15.01
CA ASP A 90 -6.48 -34.03 -14.46
C ASP A 90 -6.13 -35.29 -15.28
N GLY A 91 -4.98 -35.33 -15.97
CA GLY A 91 -4.54 -36.49 -16.76
C GLY A 91 -5.41 -36.80 -18.00
N LEU A 92 -6.55 -36.10 -18.19
CA LEU A 92 -7.42 -36.17 -19.37
C LEU A 92 -7.68 -34.79 -20.01
N ALA A 93 -7.59 -33.69 -19.29
CA ALA A 93 -8.35 -32.50 -19.63
C ALA A 93 -7.90 -31.23 -18.88
N GLY A 94 -6.62 -30.84 -19.02
CA GLY A 94 -6.21 -29.42 -18.84
C GLY A 94 -6.43 -28.57 -20.09
N SER A 95 -6.97 -29.17 -21.14
CA SER A 95 -6.81 -28.71 -22.50
C SER A 95 -8.12 -28.94 -23.27
N TRP A 96 -8.55 -27.95 -24.05
CA TRP A 96 -9.73 -28.11 -24.91
C TRP A 96 -9.35 -28.91 -26.15
N ALA A 97 -10.27 -29.74 -26.63
CA ALA A 97 -10.15 -30.35 -27.94
C ALA A 97 -10.73 -29.42 -29.02
N GLY A 98 -10.11 -29.35 -30.20
CA GLY A 98 -10.58 -28.49 -31.29
C GLY A 98 -10.32 -26.99 -31.01
N SER A 99 -11.17 -26.11 -31.54
CA SER A 99 -11.00 -24.65 -31.39
C SER A 99 -11.80 -24.10 -30.20
N LEU A 100 -11.15 -23.23 -29.43
CA LEU A 100 -11.78 -22.43 -28.37
C LEU A 100 -11.52 -20.93 -28.64
N THR A 101 -12.59 -20.16 -28.66
CA THR A 101 -12.58 -18.71 -28.86
C THR A 101 -13.27 -18.00 -27.70
N LEU A 102 -12.67 -16.94 -27.18
CA LEU A 102 -13.29 -15.99 -26.28
C LEU A 102 -13.44 -14.65 -27.00
N GLU A 103 -14.67 -14.25 -27.30
CA GLU A 103 -14.99 -12.92 -27.82
C GLU A 103 -15.41 -12.00 -26.68
N VAL A 104 -14.71 -10.88 -26.50
CA VAL A 104 -15.04 -9.89 -25.49
C VAL A 104 -15.45 -8.58 -26.14
N ARG A 105 -16.73 -8.23 -25.98
CA ARG A 105 -17.34 -6.95 -26.38
C ARG A 105 -17.75 -6.11 -25.16
N GLY A 106 -17.91 -6.75 -24.01
CA GLY A 106 -18.15 -6.10 -22.73
C GLY A 106 -16.86 -5.79 -21.97
N THR A 107 -16.92 -5.93 -20.65
CA THR A 107 -15.80 -5.63 -19.75
C THR A 107 -15.33 -6.87 -19.01
N VAL A 108 -14.01 -7.02 -18.84
CA VAL A 108 -13.42 -8.01 -17.94
C VAL A 108 -12.48 -7.28 -16.99
N SER A 109 -12.70 -7.44 -15.69
CA SER A 109 -12.10 -6.59 -14.67
C SER A 109 -11.44 -7.38 -13.55
N GLY A 110 -10.19 -7.02 -13.26
CA GLY A 110 -9.49 -7.45 -12.06
C GLY A 110 -9.96 -6.70 -10.81
N ILE A 111 -9.70 -7.30 -9.66
CA ILE A 111 -9.95 -6.71 -8.33
C ILE A 111 -8.84 -5.70 -7.97
N GLY A 112 -9.15 -4.66 -7.21
CA GLY A 112 -8.16 -3.68 -6.79
C GLY A 112 -7.16 -4.27 -5.81
N GLY A 113 -5.90 -3.87 -5.90
CA GLY A 113 -4.87 -4.30 -4.96
C GLY A 113 -5.16 -3.80 -3.55
N ALA A 114 -5.08 -4.69 -2.56
CA ALA A 114 -5.29 -4.34 -1.16
C ALA A 114 -4.33 -3.23 -0.70
N ALA A 115 -4.75 -2.45 0.30
CA ALA A 115 -3.89 -1.47 0.96
C ALA A 115 -2.58 -2.11 1.46
N ASN A 116 -1.54 -1.29 1.59
CA ASN A 116 -0.20 -1.71 2.04
C ASN A 116 0.46 -2.68 1.05
N SER A 117 0.65 -2.21 -0.18
CA SER A 117 1.43 -2.90 -1.24
C SER A 117 0.74 -4.10 -1.89
N GLY A 118 -0.57 -4.26 -1.76
CA GLY A 118 -1.31 -5.35 -2.40
C GLY A 118 -1.27 -5.26 -3.92
N VAL A 119 -1.01 -6.40 -4.58
CA VAL A 119 -1.01 -6.51 -6.04
C VAL A 119 -2.44 -6.51 -6.56
N GLY A 120 -2.69 -5.79 -7.66
CA GLY A 120 -3.99 -5.81 -8.33
C GLY A 120 -4.31 -7.16 -8.99
N GLY A 121 -5.60 -7.50 -9.05
CA GLY A 121 -6.09 -8.71 -9.69
C GLY A 121 -5.95 -8.69 -11.20
N SER A 122 -5.72 -9.87 -11.77
CA SER A 122 -5.53 -10.05 -13.21
C SER A 122 -6.86 -10.32 -13.92
N VAL A 123 -6.88 -10.08 -15.23
CA VAL A 123 -8.07 -10.24 -16.08
C VAL A 123 -8.23 -11.70 -16.48
N ILE A 124 -7.29 -12.26 -17.24
CA ILE A 124 -7.36 -13.64 -17.73
C ILE A 124 -6.05 -14.40 -17.53
N ASN A 125 -6.17 -15.69 -17.19
CA ASN A 125 -5.07 -16.65 -17.21
C ASN A 125 -5.34 -17.79 -18.21
N VAL A 126 -4.40 -17.96 -19.13
CA VAL A 126 -4.37 -19.05 -20.13
C VAL A 126 -3.25 -20.01 -19.75
N ASN A 127 -3.56 -20.88 -18.80
CA ASN A 127 -2.61 -21.79 -18.19
C ASN A 127 -2.27 -23.03 -19.05
N PHE A 128 -3.03 -23.31 -20.11
CA PHE A 128 -2.81 -24.47 -20.98
C PHE A 128 -3.13 -24.16 -22.45
N THR A 129 -2.58 -24.97 -23.35
CA THR A 129 -2.96 -25.07 -24.78
C THR A 129 -4.02 -26.14 -25.00
N GLY A 130 -4.61 -26.16 -26.20
CA GLY A 130 -5.47 -27.21 -26.74
C GLY A 130 -4.72 -28.52 -26.97
N ARG A 131 -5.48 -29.63 -27.14
CA ARG A 131 -4.93 -31.00 -27.03
C ARG A 131 -3.88 -31.31 -28.09
N ASN A 132 -3.94 -30.62 -29.23
CA ASN A 132 -2.97 -30.72 -30.31
C ASN A 132 -2.12 -29.44 -30.42
N GLY A 133 -1.94 -28.72 -29.31
CA GLY A 133 -1.19 -27.46 -29.27
C GLY A 133 -1.96 -26.26 -29.77
N GLU A 134 -3.29 -26.35 -29.94
CA GLU A 134 -4.09 -25.21 -30.35
C GLU A 134 -3.99 -24.08 -29.31
N LYS A 135 -3.89 -22.83 -29.77
CA LYS A 135 -3.89 -21.66 -28.87
C LYS A 135 -5.31 -21.17 -28.64
N LEU A 136 -5.57 -20.64 -27.44
CA LEU A 136 -6.85 -19.99 -27.15
C LEU A 136 -6.96 -18.73 -28.02
N GLN A 137 -8.02 -18.62 -28.82
CA GLN A 137 -8.26 -17.41 -29.61
C GLN A 137 -8.96 -16.39 -28.72
N LEU A 138 -8.24 -15.32 -28.36
CA LEU A 138 -8.73 -14.24 -27.51
C LEU A 138 -9.01 -13.02 -28.38
N ASN A 139 -10.28 -12.70 -28.58
CA ASN A 139 -10.71 -11.61 -29.45
C ASN A 139 -11.38 -10.52 -28.62
N LEU A 140 -10.66 -9.42 -28.38
CA LEU A 140 -11.22 -8.21 -27.78
C LEU A 140 -11.78 -7.33 -28.90
N ILE A 141 -13.10 -7.17 -28.95
CA ILE A 141 -13.83 -6.50 -30.04
C ILE A 141 -14.65 -5.36 -29.45
N GLY A 142 -14.07 -4.15 -29.40
CA GLY A 142 -14.72 -2.96 -28.82
C GLY A 142 -14.95 -3.01 -27.30
N GLY A 143 -14.54 -4.08 -26.62
CA GLY A 143 -14.66 -4.24 -25.17
C GLY A 143 -13.52 -3.61 -24.37
N THR A 144 -13.51 -3.84 -23.05
CA THR A 144 -12.45 -3.38 -22.15
C THR A 144 -11.91 -4.50 -21.28
N TRP A 145 -10.60 -4.69 -21.27
CA TRP A 145 -9.89 -5.49 -20.28
C TRP A 145 -9.14 -4.57 -19.33
N ARG A 146 -9.44 -4.65 -18.03
CA ARG A 146 -8.82 -3.78 -17.04
C ARG A 146 -8.37 -4.55 -15.82
N ALA A 147 -7.06 -4.78 -15.72
CA ALA A 147 -6.46 -5.36 -14.53
C ALA A 147 -6.52 -4.37 -13.37
N GLY A 148 -6.66 -4.87 -12.15
CA GLY A 148 -6.72 -4.04 -10.97
C GLY A 148 -5.46 -3.19 -10.80
N GLY A 149 -5.63 -1.97 -10.30
CA GLY A 149 -4.52 -1.12 -9.86
C GLY A 149 -3.87 -1.67 -8.60
N GLY A 150 -2.57 -1.46 -8.43
CA GLY A 150 -1.87 -1.83 -7.20
C GLY A 150 -2.24 -0.93 -6.02
N GLY A 151 -2.22 -1.49 -4.81
CA GLY A 151 -2.42 -0.75 -3.58
C GLY A 151 -1.18 0.07 -3.19
N GLY A 152 -1.39 1.24 -2.59
CA GLY A 152 -0.31 2.10 -2.11
C GLY A 152 0.48 1.47 -0.97
N GLY A 153 1.77 1.81 -0.90
CA GLY A 153 2.67 1.34 0.13
C GLY A 153 2.43 2.03 1.48
N ARG A 154 2.59 1.30 2.58
CA ARG A 154 2.56 1.88 3.92
C ARG A 154 3.74 2.82 4.12
N ALA A 155 3.54 3.99 4.70
CA ALA A 155 4.66 4.86 5.09
C ALA A 155 5.48 4.28 6.24
N GLY A 156 6.66 4.87 6.44
CA GLY A 156 7.50 4.60 7.60
C GLY A 156 7.05 5.36 8.85
N ASN A 157 7.27 4.77 10.03
CA ASN A 157 7.05 5.41 11.32
C ASN A 157 8.16 6.44 11.59
N GLY A 158 7.81 7.50 12.29
CA GLY A 158 8.79 8.49 12.76
C GLY A 158 9.71 7.92 13.84
N GLY A 159 10.92 8.46 13.94
CA GLY A 159 11.87 8.14 15.00
C GLY A 159 11.46 8.72 16.35
N GLN A 160 11.93 8.13 17.44
CA GLN A 160 11.62 8.56 18.80
C GLN A 160 12.32 9.87 19.16
N GLY A 161 11.68 10.64 20.04
CA GLY A 161 12.25 11.84 20.64
C GLY A 161 12.78 11.57 22.04
N LEU A 162 13.76 12.36 22.45
CA LEU A 162 14.36 12.39 23.77
C LEU A 162 14.42 13.86 24.25
N TRP A 163 14.03 14.07 25.50
CA TRP A 163 14.21 15.35 26.18
C TRP A 163 14.44 15.13 27.67
N TYR A 164 15.05 16.12 28.31
CA TYR A 164 15.33 16.11 29.74
C TYR A 164 14.49 17.17 30.42
N SER A 165 13.79 16.82 31.50
CA SER A 165 13.29 17.82 32.42
C SER A 165 14.48 18.39 33.19
N ALA A 166 14.52 19.71 33.39
CA ALA A 166 15.48 20.33 34.28
C ALA A 166 14.72 20.96 35.44
N ARG A 167 15.21 20.77 36.67
CA ARG A 167 14.75 21.53 37.82
C ARG A 167 15.89 22.33 38.42
N THR A 168 15.56 23.51 38.93
CA THR A 168 16.47 24.33 39.70
C THR A 168 16.46 23.84 41.14
N VAL A 169 17.60 23.34 41.62
CA VAL A 169 17.80 23.01 43.03
C VAL A 169 18.38 24.23 43.74
N THR A 170 17.86 24.52 44.93
CA THR A 170 18.40 25.58 45.81
C THR A 170 19.01 24.92 47.04
N GLU A 171 20.25 25.28 47.35
CA GLU A 171 20.93 24.89 48.58
C GLU A 171 21.14 26.12 49.47
N GLY A 172 20.75 26.01 50.74
CA GLY A 172 20.74 27.13 51.69
C GLY A 172 19.33 27.70 51.91
N PRO A 173 19.20 28.90 52.50
CA PRO A 173 20.29 29.79 52.89
C PRO A 173 21.14 29.26 54.05
N TYR A 174 22.44 29.52 54.00
CA TYR A 174 23.41 29.22 55.05
C TYR A 174 24.12 30.50 55.50
N TYR A 175 24.50 30.55 56.76
CA TYR A 175 25.44 31.54 57.29
C TYR A 175 26.33 30.87 58.34
N GLN A 176 27.64 30.82 58.10
CA GLN A 176 28.63 30.26 59.01
C GLN A 176 30.02 30.82 58.71
N LEU A 177 30.69 31.46 59.68
CA LEU A 177 32.04 32.00 59.52
C LEU A 177 33.15 30.95 59.73
N GLY A 178 32.89 29.92 60.54
CA GLY A 178 33.83 28.83 60.84
C GLY A 178 33.72 27.65 59.87
N ALA A 179 34.68 26.73 59.87
CA ALA A 179 34.70 25.59 58.94
C ALA A 179 33.53 24.60 59.18
N PRO A 180 32.74 24.23 58.15
CA PRO A 180 32.77 24.76 56.78
C PRO A 180 32.17 26.18 56.65
N ALA A 181 32.89 27.12 56.04
CA ALA A 181 32.45 28.50 55.95
C ALA A 181 31.46 28.73 54.80
N TYR A 182 30.32 29.36 55.08
CA TYR A 182 29.26 29.73 54.14
C TYR A 182 28.79 31.14 54.42
N TYR A 183 29.21 32.12 53.62
CA TYR A 183 28.70 33.49 53.75
C TYR A 183 28.98 34.29 52.49
N TRP A 184 28.20 35.35 52.31
CA TRP A 184 28.56 36.42 51.39
C TRP A 184 28.99 37.63 52.23
N TYR A 185 30.21 38.08 52.05
CA TYR A 185 30.78 39.24 52.72
C TYR A 185 30.76 40.43 51.76
N ALA A 186 30.37 41.61 52.24
CA ALA A 186 30.55 42.86 51.52
C ALA A 186 31.16 43.92 52.44
N ASN A 187 32.17 44.62 51.94
CA ASN A 187 32.83 45.73 52.62
C ASN A 187 32.56 47.03 51.87
N THR A 188 31.87 47.97 52.51
CA THR A 188 31.49 49.25 51.89
C THR A 188 32.66 50.23 51.80
N SER A 189 33.73 50.05 52.57
CA SER A 189 34.92 50.90 52.52
C SER A 189 35.85 50.53 51.36
N THR A 190 36.03 49.24 51.07
CA THR A 190 36.86 48.77 49.94
C THR A 190 36.04 48.56 48.66
N LEU A 191 34.72 48.64 48.75
CA LEU A 191 33.76 48.33 47.68
C LEU A 191 33.88 46.91 47.13
N GLN A 192 34.42 45.98 47.91
CA GLN A 192 34.58 44.58 47.53
C GLN A 192 33.61 43.67 48.27
N ALA A 193 33.30 42.53 47.66
CA ALA A 193 32.58 41.44 48.26
C ALA A 193 33.29 40.11 47.98
N GLN A 194 33.15 39.18 48.91
CA GLN A 194 33.69 37.83 48.82
C GLN A 194 32.57 36.82 49.04
N VAL A 195 32.58 35.77 48.22
CA VAL A 195 31.57 34.72 48.24
C VAL A 195 32.24 33.44 48.71
N TRP A 196 31.90 32.97 49.89
CA TRP A 196 32.50 31.78 50.50
C TRP A 196 31.50 30.64 50.56
N TRP A 197 31.91 29.46 50.08
CA TRP A 197 31.11 28.24 50.14
C TRP A 197 31.98 27.06 50.54
N ASN A 198 31.63 26.39 51.62
CA ASN A 198 32.38 25.26 52.18
C ASN A 198 33.88 25.58 52.36
N THR A 199 34.20 26.72 52.97
CA THR A 199 35.60 27.19 53.20
C THR A 199 36.38 27.52 51.91
N THR A 200 35.75 27.49 50.73
CA THR A 200 36.37 27.90 49.46
C THR A 200 35.89 29.29 49.07
N LEU A 201 36.83 30.20 48.73
CA LEU A 201 36.49 31.48 48.11
C LEU A 201 36.02 31.22 46.66
N VAL A 202 34.72 31.33 46.43
CA VAL A 202 34.06 31.07 45.14
C VAL A 202 34.27 32.21 44.16
N ALA A 203 34.23 33.45 44.66
CA ALA A 203 34.41 34.65 43.85
C ALA A 203 34.72 35.88 44.73
N THR A 204 35.44 36.83 44.13
CA THR A 204 35.55 38.21 44.62
C THR A 204 34.84 39.11 43.62
N THR A 205 33.97 40.00 44.08
CA THR A 205 33.12 40.86 43.26
C THR A 205 32.95 42.24 43.89
N SER A 206 32.15 43.13 43.29
CA SER A 206 31.84 44.43 43.92
C SER A 206 30.90 44.27 45.12
N SER A 207 31.01 45.16 46.09
CA SER A 207 30.15 45.19 47.29
C SER A 207 28.64 45.31 46.98
N SER A 208 28.28 45.79 45.79
CA SER A 208 26.90 45.90 45.31
C SER A 208 26.35 44.62 44.67
N THR A 209 27.20 43.66 44.28
CA THR A 209 26.77 42.42 43.62
C THR A 209 25.91 41.57 44.55
N THR A 210 24.76 41.15 44.04
CA THR A 210 23.80 40.31 44.77
C THR A 210 23.78 38.85 44.29
N ALA A 211 24.38 38.56 43.14
CA ALA A 211 24.48 37.22 42.58
C ALA A 211 25.78 37.03 41.78
N VAL A 212 26.39 35.85 41.85
CA VAL A 212 27.58 35.49 41.06
C VAL A 212 27.47 34.06 40.52
N ALA A 213 27.76 33.89 39.23
CA ALA A 213 27.83 32.57 38.62
C ALA A 213 29.27 32.03 38.67
N SER A 214 29.46 30.84 39.23
CA SER A 214 30.78 30.19 39.32
C SER A 214 30.63 28.66 39.43
N GLY A 215 31.40 27.91 38.64
CA GLY A 215 31.47 26.44 38.71
C GLY A 215 30.15 25.71 38.43
N GLY A 216 29.26 26.25 37.60
CA GLY A 216 27.95 25.65 37.30
C GLY A 216 26.84 25.98 38.31
N TYR A 217 27.14 26.80 39.32
CA TYR A 217 26.18 27.30 40.30
C TYR A 217 26.03 28.81 40.15
N THR A 218 24.85 29.34 40.52
CA THR A 218 24.67 30.77 40.78
C THR A 218 24.47 30.97 42.26
N TYR A 219 25.37 31.70 42.90
CA TYR A 219 25.32 32.06 44.31
C TYR A 219 24.61 33.38 44.46
N TYR A 220 23.80 33.51 45.50
CA TYR A 220 23.04 34.71 45.81
C TYR A 220 23.28 35.07 47.26
N ARG A 221 23.36 36.38 47.53
CA ARG A 221 23.23 36.88 48.90
C ARG A 221 21.76 37.14 49.22
N SER A 222 21.35 36.81 50.43
CA SER A 222 20.00 37.06 50.96
C SER A 222 20.05 38.18 52.01
N SER A 223 19.24 38.11 53.06
CA SER A 223 19.26 39.07 54.15
C SER A 223 20.62 39.15 54.84
N ALA A 224 20.97 40.33 55.35
CA ALA A 224 22.11 40.50 56.22
C ALA A 224 21.91 39.64 57.48
N SER A 225 22.94 38.88 57.86
CA SER A 225 22.97 38.14 59.12
C SER A 225 23.56 38.98 60.24
N THR A 226 24.66 39.69 59.96
CA THR A 226 25.33 40.56 60.92
C THR A 226 26.14 41.63 60.19
N SER A 227 26.42 42.72 60.89
CA SER A 227 27.27 43.81 60.42
C SER A 227 28.25 44.20 61.53
N ASP A 228 29.51 44.41 61.16
CA ASP A 228 30.55 44.94 62.04
C ASP A 228 31.30 46.06 61.30
N GLY A 229 31.06 47.31 61.69
CA GLY A 229 31.58 48.48 60.98
C GLY A 229 31.22 48.49 59.49
N PRO A 230 32.21 48.59 58.57
CA PRO A 230 31.96 48.61 57.13
C PRO A 230 31.66 47.22 56.53
N GLU A 231 31.71 46.18 57.34
CA GLU A 231 31.56 44.79 56.92
C GLU A 231 30.14 44.31 57.18
N THR A 232 29.50 43.76 56.15
CA THR A 232 28.20 43.09 56.31
C THR A 232 28.29 41.69 55.75
N TYR A 233 27.85 40.74 56.57
CA TYR A 233 27.76 39.35 56.19
C TYR A 233 26.30 39.00 55.93
N TYR A 234 26.07 38.32 54.82
CA TYR A 234 24.76 37.90 54.37
C TYR A 234 24.67 36.39 54.39
N TYR A 235 23.44 35.90 54.60
CA TYR A 235 23.12 34.53 54.26
C TYR A 235 23.39 34.29 52.77
N ILE A 236 23.95 33.13 52.46
CA ILE A 236 24.26 32.72 51.10
C ILE A 236 23.44 31.48 50.74
N TYR A 237 22.88 31.47 49.54
CA TYR A 237 22.34 30.26 48.93
C TYR A 237 22.86 30.15 47.50
N ARG A 238 22.80 28.94 46.93
CA ARG A 238 23.13 28.75 45.52
C ARG A 238 22.06 27.97 44.80
N THR A 239 21.93 28.22 43.51
CA THR A 239 21.05 27.46 42.63
C THR A 239 21.84 26.81 41.52
N TYR A 240 21.42 25.62 41.11
CA TYR A 240 21.95 24.91 39.95
C TYR A 240 20.86 24.09 39.27
N LEU A 241 21.03 23.81 37.98
CA LEU A 241 20.13 22.95 37.23
C LEU A 241 20.55 21.50 37.43
N VAL A 242 19.59 20.66 37.83
CA VAL A 242 19.70 19.21 37.75
C VAL A 242 18.82 18.75 36.60
N TYR A 243 19.40 18.02 35.66
CA TYR A 243 18.66 17.33 34.62
C TYR A 243 18.15 16.01 35.19
N ASP A 244 16.84 15.81 35.12
CA ASP A 244 16.17 14.59 35.52
C ASP A 244 16.36 13.46 34.50
N VAL A 245 15.83 12.29 34.83
CA VAL A 245 15.83 11.08 34.00
C VAL A 245 15.31 11.40 32.58
N PRO A 246 15.92 10.85 31.52
CA PRO A 246 15.49 11.05 30.15
C PRO A 246 14.01 10.69 29.94
N ASN A 247 13.27 11.58 29.27
CA ASN A 247 11.91 11.33 28.83
C ASN A 247 11.90 11.00 27.34
N TYR A 248 11.26 9.89 26.99
CA TYR A 248 11.12 9.44 25.61
C TYR A 248 9.73 9.72 25.09
N THR A 249 9.64 10.10 23.81
CA THR A 249 8.38 10.29 23.10
C THR A 249 8.34 9.40 21.86
N ALA A 250 7.15 8.89 21.55
CA ALA A 250 6.96 8.10 20.34
C ALA A 250 7.01 9.00 19.10
N GLY A 251 7.60 8.48 18.02
CA GLY A 251 7.44 9.04 16.70
C GLY A 251 6.02 8.80 16.16
N GLY A 252 5.67 9.55 15.11
CA GLY A 252 4.38 9.41 14.45
C GLY A 252 4.20 8.00 13.86
N VAL A 253 3.02 7.41 14.05
CA VAL A 253 2.71 6.08 13.52
C VAL A 253 2.09 6.19 12.14
N ALA A 254 2.69 5.52 11.15
CA ALA A 254 2.18 5.52 9.79
C ALA A 254 0.86 4.74 9.69
N GLY A 255 -0.14 5.38 9.10
CA GLY A 255 -1.40 4.74 8.71
C GLY A 255 -1.28 3.89 7.45
N ASN A 256 -2.39 3.25 7.05
CA ASN A 256 -2.40 2.36 5.89
C ASN A 256 -2.20 3.10 4.56
N GLY A 257 -1.61 2.41 3.58
CA GLY A 257 -1.63 2.82 2.18
C GLY A 257 -3.05 2.75 1.59
N GLY A 258 -3.23 3.39 0.45
CA GLY A 258 -4.48 3.38 -0.29
C GLY A 258 -4.74 2.04 -0.97
N ARG A 259 -6.01 1.64 -1.11
CA ARG A 259 -6.40 0.50 -1.94
C ARG A 259 -6.38 0.89 -3.44
N GLY A 260 -5.92 0.00 -4.31
CA GLY A 260 -5.97 0.20 -5.76
C GLY A 260 -7.38 0.07 -6.34
N GLN A 261 -7.62 0.69 -7.50
CA GLN A 261 -8.89 0.62 -8.21
C GLN A 261 -9.14 -0.77 -8.79
N GLY A 262 -10.37 -1.25 -8.70
CA GLY A 262 -10.82 -2.50 -9.28
C GLY A 262 -12.33 -2.59 -9.42
N CYS A 263 -12.82 -3.75 -9.85
CA CYS A 263 -14.27 -4.00 -9.95
C CYS A 263 -15.01 -3.92 -8.61
N ASP A 264 -14.26 -3.95 -7.51
CA ASP A 264 -14.68 -3.87 -6.12
C ASP A 264 -14.59 -2.44 -5.54
N GLY A 265 -14.22 -1.42 -6.34
CA GLY A 265 -14.21 -0.02 -5.90
C GLY A 265 -13.18 0.90 -6.54
N ALA A 266 -13.28 2.19 -6.23
CA ALA A 266 -12.34 3.22 -6.68
C ALA A 266 -10.98 3.10 -5.98
N ALA A 267 -9.94 3.71 -6.57
CA ALA A 267 -8.67 3.91 -5.86
C ALA A 267 -8.89 4.79 -4.64
N ALA A 268 -8.21 4.47 -3.54
CA ALA A 268 -8.25 5.24 -2.31
C ALA A 268 -6.90 5.93 -2.06
N VAL A 269 -6.97 7.10 -1.43
CA VAL A 269 -5.80 7.86 -0.96
C VAL A 269 -5.23 7.19 0.29
N GLY A 270 -3.91 7.13 0.41
CA GLY A 270 -3.25 6.61 1.62
C GLY A 270 -3.41 7.55 2.82
N ALA A 271 -3.24 7.03 4.02
CA ALA A 271 -3.30 7.85 5.23
C ALA A 271 -2.28 9.00 5.21
N ALA A 272 -2.68 10.17 5.70
CA ALA A 272 -1.80 11.32 5.89
C ALA A 272 -0.69 11.02 6.90
N ALA A 273 0.37 11.83 6.89
CA ALA A 273 1.42 11.77 7.89
C ALA A 273 0.87 12.12 9.29
N ALA A 274 1.32 11.40 10.31
CA ALA A 274 1.01 11.69 11.71
C ALA A 274 2.22 12.32 12.39
N GLY A 275 1.98 13.38 13.18
CA GLY A 275 3.03 14.01 13.99
C GLY A 275 3.58 13.07 15.06
N GLY A 276 4.87 13.25 15.41
CA GLY A 276 5.47 12.65 16.59
C GLY A 276 5.27 13.51 17.84
N GLY A 277 5.62 12.97 19.01
CA GLY A 277 5.70 13.75 20.24
C GLY A 277 6.90 14.71 20.26
N THR A 278 7.16 15.34 21.42
CA THR A 278 8.27 16.28 21.61
C THR A 278 9.60 15.70 21.13
N ASN A 279 10.28 16.40 20.21
CA ASN A 279 11.54 15.99 19.58
C ASN A 279 11.52 14.68 18.78
N ALA A 280 10.35 14.08 18.59
CA ALA A 280 10.18 12.88 17.78
C ALA A 280 9.90 13.24 16.32
N GLY A 281 10.23 12.33 15.41
CA GLY A 281 9.87 12.47 14.00
C GLY A 281 8.39 12.20 13.74
N ALA A 282 7.82 12.87 12.74
CA ALA A 282 6.55 12.49 12.13
C ALA A 282 6.69 11.22 11.27
N SER A 283 5.59 10.49 11.09
CA SER A 283 5.51 9.42 10.08
C SER A 283 5.60 9.99 8.66
N GLY A 284 5.88 9.15 7.68
CA GLY A 284 5.68 9.51 6.28
C GLY A 284 4.19 9.56 5.90
N LYS A 285 3.88 10.15 4.73
CA LYS A 285 2.60 10.01 4.02
C LYS A 285 2.53 8.63 3.37
N SER A 286 1.48 7.87 3.64
CA SER A 286 1.28 6.57 2.99
C SER A 286 0.89 6.75 1.53
N GLY A 287 1.33 5.84 0.67
CA GLY A 287 1.11 5.94 -0.77
C GLY A 287 -0.35 5.75 -1.14
N ASP A 288 -0.78 6.40 -2.21
CA ASP A 288 -2.13 6.24 -2.76
C ASP A 288 -2.23 4.97 -3.61
N GLY A 289 -3.42 4.38 -3.67
CA GLY A 289 -3.70 3.28 -4.59
C GLY A 289 -3.79 3.78 -6.03
N ALA A 290 -3.49 2.90 -6.99
CA ALA A 290 -3.48 3.27 -8.40
C ALA A 290 -4.83 3.05 -9.09
N ALA A 291 -5.04 3.73 -10.21
CA ALA A 291 -6.11 3.39 -11.15
C ALA A 291 -5.87 2.01 -11.81
N TYR A 292 -6.85 1.49 -12.55
CA TYR A 292 -6.72 0.23 -13.31
C TYR A 292 -5.41 0.19 -14.12
N GLY A 293 -4.67 -0.91 -13.97
CA GLY A 293 -3.39 -1.11 -14.66
C GLY A 293 -2.22 -0.26 -14.17
N GLY A 294 -2.39 0.59 -13.16
CA GLY A 294 -1.34 1.41 -12.56
C GLY A 294 -0.66 0.76 -11.34
N THR A 295 0.59 1.14 -11.08
CA THR A 295 1.31 0.80 -9.83
C THR A 295 0.88 1.72 -8.70
N GLY A 296 0.69 1.15 -7.50
CA GLY A 296 0.45 1.95 -6.30
C GLY A 296 1.65 2.85 -6.01
N GLN A 297 1.42 3.99 -5.35
CA GLN A 297 2.50 4.87 -4.94
C GLN A 297 3.27 4.29 -3.75
N THR A 298 4.57 4.54 -3.69
CA THR A 298 5.42 4.20 -2.55
C THR A 298 5.07 5.08 -1.34
N GLY A 299 5.04 4.49 -0.15
CA GLY A 299 4.91 5.25 1.09
C GLY A 299 6.20 6.03 1.39
N ALA A 300 6.07 7.27 1.88
CA ALA A 300 7.23 8.05 2.27
C ALA A 300 7.91 7.49 3.52
N ASN A 301 9.21 7.76 3.67
CA ASN A 301 9.95 7.43 4.89
C ASN A 301 9.46 8.27 6.08
N GLY A 302 9.55 7.70 7.28
CA GLY A 302 9.38 8.48 8.51
C GLY A 302 10.56 9.42 8.73
N SER A 303 10.28 10.58 9.32
CA SER A 303 11.34 11.52 9.70
C SER A 303 12.07 11.06 10.96
N THR A 304 13.32 11.46 11.10
CA THR A 304 14.18 11.14 12.25
C THR A 304 13.78 11.96 13.46
N GLY A 305 13.69 11.32 14.62
CA GLY A 305 13.65 11.99 15.91
C GLY A 305 15.07 12.17 16.46
N ASN A 306 15.24 12.98 17.51
CA ASN A 306 16.59 13.21 18.04
C ASN A 306 17.16 12.04 18.86
N TYR A 307 16.39 10.96 19.07
CA TYR A 307 16.86 9.73 19.73
C TYR A 307 17.07 8.57 18.75
N THR A 308 16.13 8.34 17.84
CA THR A 308 16.24 7.28 16.81
C THR A 308 15.83 7.76 15.42
N GLY A 309 16.29 7.05 14.39
CA GLY A 309 15.89 7.28 12.99
C GLY A 309 14.45 6.85 12.72
N GLY A 310 13.83 7.49 11.72
CA GLY A 310 12.56 7.03 11.17
C GLY A 310 12.74 5.76 10.32
N THR A 311 11.67 4.98 10.15
CA THR A 311 11.72 3.77 9.32
C THR A 311 11.47 4.10 7.85
N ALA A 312 11.92 3.23 6.95
CA ALA A 312 11.60 3.35 5.53
C ALA A 312 10.11 3.09 5.27
N GLY A 313 9.57 3.74 4.23
CA GLY A 313 8.26 3.41 3.69
C GLY A 313 8.33 2.21 2.73
N ALA A 314 7.21 1.51 2.58
CA ALA A 314 7.09 0.37 1.67
C ALA A 314 6.78 0.82 0.24
N ALA A 315 7.28 0.08 -0.74
CA ALA A 315 6.91 0.27 -2.14
C ALA A 315 5.41 0.04 -2.36
N GLY A 316 4.82 0.68 -3.37
CA GLY A 316 3.47 0.37 -3.79
C GLY A 316 3.36 -1.00 -4.47
N GLY A 317 2.16 -1.57 -4.45
CA GLY A 317 1.82 -2.81 -5.12
C GLY A 317 1.80 -2.64 -6.63
N LEU A 318 2.07 -3.72 -7.34
CA LEU A 318 2.03 -3.74 -8.80
C LEU A 318 0.57 -3.89 -9.31
N PRO A 319 0.26 -3.42 -10.52
CA PRO A 319 -1.01 -3.74 -11.14
C PRO A 319 -1.09 -5.21 -11.53
N GLY A 320 -2.31 -5.71 -11.67
CA GLY A 320 -2.55 -7.03 -12.23
C GLY A 320 -2.16 -7.14 -13.71
N PHE A 321 -2.24 -8.35 -14.23
CA PHE A 321 -2.01 -8.63 -15.63
C PHE A 321 -3.31 -8.64 -16.42
N TYR A 322 -3.34 -8.03 -17.60
CA TYR A 322 -4.48 -8.19 -18.49
C TYR A 322 -4.48 -9.57 -19.18
N LEU A 323 -3.31 -10.19 -19.32
CA LEU A 323 -3.15 -11.53 -19.87
C LEU A 323 -1.95 -12.21 -19.21
N THR A 324 -2.20 -13.41 -18.68
CA THR A 324 -1.17 -14.35 -18.25
C THR A 324 -1.22 -15.60 -19.13
N GLY A 325 -0.06 -16.11 -19.54
CA GLY A 325 0.03 -17.25 -20.46
C GLY A 325 -0.07 -16.85 -21.93
N ALA A 326 0.55 -15.73 -22.32
CA ALA A 326 0.51 -15.22 -23.70
C ALA A 326 0.96 -16.28 -24.72
N ALA A 327 1.95 -17.11 -24.37
CA ALA A 327 2.42 -18.22 -25.21
C ALA A 327 1.33 -19.22 -25.61
N ASN A 328 0.30 -19.41 -24.76
CA ASN A 328 -0.78 -20.37 -24.95
C ASN A 328 -2.00 -19.76 -25.66
N SER A 329 -1.91 -18.51 -26.09
CA SER A 329 -3.03 -17.77 -26.67
C SER A 329 -2.63 -17.00 -27.93
N ASN A 330 -3.62 -16.73 -28.77
CA ASN A 330 -3.55 -15.74 -29.82
C ASN A 330 -4.45 -14.58 -29.41
N PHE A 331 -3.86 -13.46 -29.02
CA PHE A 331 -4.59 -12.27 -28.60
C PHE A 331 -4.74 -11.29 -29.76
N THR A 332 -5.98 -10.98 -30.12
CA THR A 332 -6.34 -9.97 -31.11
C THR A 332 -7.16 -8.89 -30.44
N ASN A 333 -6.72 -7.63 -30.57
CA ASN A 333 -7.48 -6.46 -30.11
C ASN A 333 -7.97 -5.65 -31.31
N THR A 334 -9.28 -5.66 -31.54
CA THR A 334 -9.96 -4.92 -32.60
C THR A 334 -10.82 -3.83 -31.96
N GLY A 335 -10.22 -2.66 -31.75
CA GLY A 335 -10.91 -1.46 -31.26
C GLY A 335 -11.30 -1.47 -29.79
N GLY A 336 -10.74 -2.38 -28.97
CA GLY A 336 -10.95 -2.40 -27.52
C GLY A 336 -9.83 -1.76 -26.71
N THR A 337 -10.07 -1.61 -25.40
CA THR A 337 -9.13 -1.01 -24.43
C THR A 337 -8.51 -2.08 -23.54
N VAL A 338 -7.20 -1.97 -23.29
CA VAL A 338 -6.47 -2.85 -22.38
C VAL A 338 -5.72 -1.99 -21.35
N LEU A 339 -5.99 -2.24 -20.06
CA LEU A 339 -5.30 -1.61 -18.93
C LEU A 339 -4.67 -2.73 -18.08
N GLY A 340 -3.37 -2.65 -17.85
CA GLY A 340 -2.62 -3.66 -17.09
C GLY A 340 -1.37 -4.12 -17.80
N ARG A 341 -0.62 -5.00 -17.13
CA ARG A 341 0.63 -5.54 -17.68
C ARG A 341 0.38 -6.82 -18.46
N LEU A 342 1.26 -7.14 -19.39
CA LEU A 342 1.34 -8.48 -19.97
C LEU A 342 2.30 -9.31 -19.10
N ALA A 343 1.90 -10.52 -18.73
CA ALA A 343 2.85 -11.49 -18.19
C ALA A 343 3.41 -12.31 -19.35
N ALA A 344 4.72 -12.16 -19.59
CA ALA A 344 5.47 -12.95 -20.57
C ALA A 344 5.49 -14.44 -20.17
#